data_AF-A0A183PVG4-F1
#
_entry.id   AF-A0A183PVG4-F1
#
_cell.length_a   1.000
_cell.length_b   1.000
_cell.length_c   1.000
_cell.angle_alpha   90.00
_cell.angle_beta   90.00
_cell.angle_gamma   90.00
#
_symmetry.space_group_name_H-M   'P 1'
#
loop_
_entity.id
_entity.type
_entity.pdbx_description
1 polymer ?
#
loop_
_entity_poly.entity_id
_entity_poly.type
_entity_poly.pdbx_seq_one_letter_code
_entity_poly.pdbx_strand_id
1 'polypeptide(L)'
;MDGVCYTLQCVLPINNFTEKIYVFLWFWFAILGLLTTLNTLQWALNTILPSRRVRYIKQYLKALRLISSTEERDCARFVNNNLGADGVFILHVVSKIASDLIALDVTATLWKNYRQAKITGTEEDVNRLLETVNRGSSVV
;
A
#
# COMPACT_ATOMS: atom_id res chain seq x y z
N MET A 1 23.41 74.02 -30.75
CA MET A 1 22.05 73.66 -30.31
C MET A 1 22.12 72.22 -29.86
N ASP A 2 22.52 72.00 -28.61
CA ASP A 2 22.71 70.66 -28.06
C ASP A 2 21.33 70.08 -27.70
N GLY A 3 20.85 69.17 -28.55
CA GLY A 3 19.61 68.46 -28.33
C GLY A 3 19.78 67.45 -27.19
N VAL A 4 19.27 67.77 -26.01
CA VAL A 4 19.25 66.83 -24.89
C VAL A 4 18.22 65.74 -25.18
N CYS A 5 18.68 64.49 -25.30
CA CYS A 5 17.82 63.33 -25.49
C CYS A 5 17.40 62.77 -24.12
N TYR A 6 16.11 62.78 -23.82
CA TYR A 6 15.54 62.20 -22.61
C TYR A 6 15.03 60.78 -22.89
N THR A 7 15.60 59.77 -22.24
CA THR A 7 15.08 58.40 -22.30
C THR A 7 14.03 58.22 -21.21
N LEU A 8 12.77 58.08 -21.61
CA LEU A 8 11.68 57.69 -20.71
C LEU A 8 11.77 56.20 -20.43
N GLN A 9 11.99 55.84 -19.17
CA GLN A 9 12.04 54.44 -18.76
C GLN A 9 10.62 53.90 -18.65
N CYS A 10 10.14 53.25 -19.73
CA CYS A 10 8.86 52.56 -19.74
C CYS A 10 8.95 51.29 -18.86
N VAL A 11 8.63 51.41 -17.58
CA VAL A 11 8.38 50.25 -16.72
C VAL A 11 6.97 49.78 -17.00
N LEU A 12 6.82 48.61 -17.63
CA LEU A 12 5.51 48.02 -17.89
C LEU A 12 4.96 47.52 -16.54
N PRO A 13 3.91 48.12 -15.97
CA PRO A 13 3.43 47.77 -14.63
C PRO A 13 2.99 46.31 -14.54
N ILE A 14 2.53 45.76 -15.67
CA ILE A 14 2.17 44.35 -15.82
C ILE A 14 3.37 43.42 -15.62
N ASN A 15 4.58 43.78 -16.08
CA ASN A 15 5.78 42.95 -15.94
C ASN A 15 6.20 42.88 -14.47
N ASN A 16 6.19 44.02 -13.79
CA ASN A 16 6.46 44.06 -12.35
C ASN A 16 5.38 43.31 -11.55
N PHE A 17 4.11 43.36 -11.98
CA PHE A 17 3.04 42.57 -11.37
C PHE A 17 3.27 41.06 -11.53
N THR A 18 3.63 40.64 -12.75
CA THR A 18 3.98 39.26 -13.09
C THR A 18 5.18 38.76 -12.28
N GLU A 19 6.19 39.59 -12.07
CA GLU A 19 7.35 39.25 -11.22
C GLU A 19 6.92 38.92 -9.78
N LYS A 20 6.04 39.72 -9.17
CA LYS A 20 5.63 39.51 -7.78
C LYS A 20 4.73 38.29 -7.59
N ILE A 21 3.82 38.00 -8.53
CA ILE A 21 2.95 36.81 -8.46
C ILE A 21 3.74 35.51 -8.66
N TYR A 22 4.74 35.50 -9.55
CA TYR A 22 5.55 34.30 -9.76
C TYR A 22 6.39 33.94 -8.55
N VAL A 23 6.94 34.93 -7.83
CA VAL A 23 7.67 34.68 -6.58
C VAL A 23 6.75 34.04 -5.54
N PHE A 24 5.52 34.55 -5.37
CA PHE A 24 4.53 33.94 -4.47
C PHE A 24 4.19 32.50 -4.86
N LEU A 25 3.90 32.26 -6.15
CA LEU A 25 3.59 30.93 -6.67
C LEU A 25 4.76 29.97 -6.50
N TRP A 26 6.00 30.43 -6.67
CA TRP A 26 7.19 29.60 -6.49
C TRP A 26 7.29 29.06 -5.07
N PHE A 27 7.12 29.92 -4.04
CA PHE A 27 7.11 29.47 -2.65
C PHE A 27 5.93 28.53 -2.36
N TRP A 28 4.74 28.84 -2.89
CA TRP A 28 3.56 28.00 -2.76
C TRP A 28 3.79 26.60 -3.35
N PHE A 29 4.30 26.50 -4.58
CA PHE A 29 4.61 25.23 -5.23
C PHE A 29 5.75 24.49 -4.53
N ALA A 30 6.76 25.19 -3.99
CA ALA A 30 7.81 24.57 -3.20
C ALA A 30 7.26 23.94 -1.91
N ILE A 31 6.35 24.63 -1.21
CA ILE A 31 5.67 24.09 -0.02
C ILE A 31 4.80 22.90 -0.39
N LEU A 32 3.95 23.01 -1.42
CA LEU A 32 3.14 21.90 -1.89
C LEU A 32 4.01 20.71 -2.31
N GLY A 33 5.09 20.95 -3.05
CA GLY A 33 6.04 19.93 -3.46
C GLY A 33 6.68 19.22 -2.27
N LEU A 34 7.07 19.97 -1.24
CA LEU A 34 7.61 19.40 0.00
C LEU A 34 6.55 18.55 0.71
N LEU A 35 5.34 19.06 0.91
CA LEU A 35 4.25 18.34 1.56
C LEU A 35 3.90 17.05 0.82
N THR A 36 3.79 17.10 -0.50
CA THR A 36 3.53 15.93 -1.35
C THR A 36 4.69 14.93 -1.25
N THR A 37 5.93 15.39 -1.29
CA THR A 37 7.11 14.51 -1.18
C THR A 37 7.16 13.82 0.18
N LEU A 38 6.92 14.54 1.28
CA LEU A 38 6.86 13.97 2.62
C LEU A 38 5.73 12.94 2.76
N ASN A 39 4.54 13.24 2.25
CA ASN A 39 3.42 12.30 2.26
C ASN A 39 3.76 11.03 1.46
N THR A 40 4.29 11.18 0.25
CA THR A 40 4.70 10.04 -0.58
C THR A 40 5.83 9.24 0.07
N LEU A 41 6.80 9.89 0.71
CA LEU A 41 7.88 9.22 1.46
C LEU A 41 7.34 8.45 2.66
N GLN A 42 6.45 9.02 3.47
CA GLN A 42 5.84 8.29 4.59
C GLN A 42 5.10 7.04 4.10
N TRP A 43 4.32 7.16 3.03
CA TRP A 43 3.64 6.03 2.41
C TRP A 43 4.61 5.00 1.84
N ALA A 44 5.63 5.44 1.13
CA ALA A 44 6.66 4.59 0.55
C ALA A 44 7.43 3.84 1.64
N LEU A 45 7.83 4.49 2.73
CA LEU A 45 8.52 3.84 3.85
C LEU A 45 7.62 2.83 4.57
N ASN A 46 6.33 3.14 4.77
CA ASN A 46 5.38 2.21 5.36
C ASN A 46 5.11 0.99 4.45
N THR A 47 5.18 1.20 3.14
CA THR A 47 5.05 0.19 2.09
C THR A 47 6.33 -0.65 2.00
N ILE A 48 7.52 -0.06 1.99
CA ILE A 48 8.78 -0.77 1.77
C ILE A 48 9.15 -1.64 2.98
N LEU A 49 8.67 -1.35 4.19
CA LEU A 49 8.99 -2.12 5.40
C LEU A 49 8.03 -3.31 5.60
N PRO A 50 8.40 -4.55 5.17
CA PRO A 50 7.54 -5.74 5.31
C PRO A 50 7.19 -6.06 6.77
N SER A 51 8.05 -5.73 7.72
CA SER A 51 7.80 -5.99 9.14
C SER A 51 6.66 -5.16 9.72
N ARG A 52 6.46 -3.92 9.24
CA ARG A 52 5.33 -3.07 9.65
C ARG A 52 4.02 -3.59 9.07
N ARG A 53 4.05 -4.05 7.81
CA ARG A 53 2.93 -4.67 7.10
C ARG A 53 2.37 -5.89 7.82
N VAL A 54 3.25 -6.82 8.20
CA VAL A 54 2.86 -8.03 8.93
C VAL A 54 2.29 -7.67 10.29
N ARG A 55 2.89 -6.72 11.02
CA ARG A 55 2.42 -6.31 12.34
C ARG A 55 1.05 -5.63 12.29
N TYR A 56 0.81 -4.79 11.28
CA TYR A 56 -0.48 -4.14 11.05
C TYR A 56 -1.58 -5.19 10.86
N ILE A 57 -1.44 -6.06 9.84
CA ILE A 57 -2.41 -7.12 9.55
C ILE A 57 -2.59 -8.07 10.74
N LYS A 58 -1.49 -8.43 11.42
CA LYS A 58 -1.55 -9.27 12.63
C LYS A 58 -2.39 -8.64 13.75
N GLN A 59 -2.29 -7.33 13.96
CA GLN A 59 -3.13 -6.63 14.95
C GLN A 59 -4.61 -6.66 14.56
N TYR A 60 -4.94 -6.47 13.28
CA TYR A 60 -6.31 -6.55 12.78
C TYR A 60 -6.92 -7.94 12.93
N LEU A 61 -6.21 -8.99 12.51
CA LEU A 61 -6.70 -10.37 12.69
C LEU A 61 -6.82 -10.78 14.16
N LYS A 62 -5.93 -10.28 15.02
CA LYS A 62 -6.01 -10.50 16.46
C LYS A 62 -7.20 -9.77 17.09
N ALA A 63 -7.51 -8.55 16.64
CA ALA A 63 -8.69 -7.81 17.07
C ALA A 63 -10.00 -8.53 16.70
N LEU A 64 -10.05 -9.15 15.52
CA LEU A 64 -11.16 -10.00 15.07
C LEU A 64 -11.21 -11.39 15.74
N ARG A 65 -10.23 -11.73 16.60
CA ARG A 65 -10.05 -13.08 17.18
C ARG A 65 -9.99 -14.22 16.16
N LEU A 66 -9.58 -13.93 14.93
CA LEU A 66 -9.49 -14.93 13.84
C LEU A 66 -8.20 -15.75 13.87
N ILE A 67 -7.22 -15.33 14.68
CA ILE A 67 -5.89 -15.91 14.78
C ILE A 67 -5.57 -16.24 16.24
N SER A 68 -5.12 -17.48 16.46
CA SER A 68 -4.51 -17.92 17.72
C SER A 68 -2.99 -17.80 17.65
N SER A 69 -2.30 -17.88 18.80
CA SER A 69 -0.82 -17.82 18.88
C SER A 69 -0.14 -18.92 18.05
N THR A 70 -0.82 -20.03 17.79
CA THR A 70 -0.32 -21.16 16.98
C THR A 70 -0.24 -20.85 15.48
N GLU A 71 -1.03 -19.91 14.97
CA GLU A 71 -1.15 -19.64 13.51
C GLU A 71 -0.29 -18.45 13.04
N GLU A 72 0.60 -17.92 13.90
CA GLU A 72 1.42 -16.75 13.58
C GLU A 72 2.33 -16.96 12.37
N ARG A 73 2.85 -18.18 12.18
CA ARG A 73 3.69 -18.53 11.02
C ARG A 73 2.91 -18.55 9.71
N ASP A 74 1.68 -19.05 9.74
CA ASP A 74 0.80 -19.07 8.57
C ASP A 74 0.35 -17.66 8.20
N CYS A 75 0.15 -16.77 9.19
CA CYS A 75 -0.14 -15.36 8.95
C CYS A 75 1.01 -14.63 8.25
N ALA A 76 2.24 -14.84 8.73
CA ALA A 76 3.42 -14.26 8.07
C ALA A 76 3.56 -14.76 6.62
N ARG A 77 3.26 -16.04 6.38
CA ARG A 77 3.30 -16.64 5.04
C ARG A 77 2.18 -16.11 4.14
N PHE A 78 0.97 -15.92 4.67
CA PHE A 78 -0.13 -15.28 3.96
C PHE A 78 0.23 -13.86 3.53
N VAL A 79 0.73 -13.02 4.44
CA VAL A 79 1.09 -11.64 4.12
C VAL A 79 2.24 -11.59 3.10
N ASN A 80 3.28 -12.39 3.28
CA ASN A 80 4.46 -12.32 2.43
C ASN A 80 4.29 -13.00 1.05
N ASN A 81 3.54 -14.11 0.99
CA ASN A 81 3.48 -14.96 -0.20
C ASN A 81 2.15 -14.85 -0.96
N ASN A 82 1.02 -14.73 -0.24
CA ASN A 82 -0.30 -14.69 -0.86
C ASN A 82 -0.79 -13.27 -1.11
N LEU A 83 -0.57 -12.36 -0.15
CA LEU A 83 -0.97 -10.95 -0.25
C LEU A 83 0.11 -10.10 -0.94
N GLY A 84 1.37 -10.40 -0.66
CA GLY A 84 2.52 -9.71 -1.25
C GLY A 84 2.58 -8.22 -0.91
N ALA A 85 3.45 -7.49 -1.61
CA ALA A 85 3.60 -6.05 -1.41
C ALA A 85 2.38 -5.25 -1.90
N ASP A 86 1.83 -5.66 -3.05
CA ASP A 86 0.74 -4.96 -3.73
C ASP A 86 -0.59 -5.18 -3.01
N GLY A 87 -0.89 -6.38 -2.54
CA GLY A 87 -2.12 -6.65 -1.79
C GLY A 87 -2.18 -5.88 -0.47
N VAL A 88 -1.05 -5.73 0.23
CA VAL A 88 -0.97 -4.88 1.43
C VAL A 88 -1.15 -3.41 1.07
N PHE A 89 -0.59 -2.95 -0.05
CA PHE A 89 -0.77 -1.58 -0.52
C PHE A 89 -2.24 -1.28 -0.82
N ILE A 90 -2.90 -2.16 -1.60
CA ILE A 90 -4.32 -2.02 -1.91
C ILE A 90 -5.15 -2.00 -0.63
N LEU A 91 -4.85 -2.88 0.32
CA LEU A 91 -5.57 -2.92 1.59
C LEU A 91 -5.43 -1.59 2.37
N HIS A 92 -4.24 -0.98 2.35
CA HIS A 92 -4.00 0.32 2.96
C HIS A 92 -4.71 1.46 2.21
N VAL A 93 -4.78 1.39 0.88
CA VAL A 93 -5.58 2.32 0.05
C VAL A 93 -7.07 2.19 0.38
N VAL A 94 -7.57 0.96 0.52
CA VAL A 94 -8.96 0.70 0.94
C VAL A 94 -9.22 1.25 2.34
N SER A 95 -8.30 1.07 3.29
CA SER A 95 -8.41 1.69 4.63
C SER A 95 -8.59 3.22 4.54
N LYS A 96 -7.84 3.87 3.64
CA LYS A 96 -7.90 5.33 3.45
C LYS A 96 -9.19 5.82 2.78
N ILE A 97 -9.71 5.07 1.81
CA ILE A 97 -10.88 5.48 1.02
C ILE A 97 -12.19 5.06 1.70
N ALA A 98 -12.22 3.85 2.26
CA ALA A 98 -13.43 3.17 2.72
C ALA A 98 -13.48 3.01 4.25
N SER A 99 -12.50 3.56 4.98
CA SER A 99 -12.30 3.39 6.43
C SER A 99 -11.68 2.05 6.83
N ASP A 100 -11.01 2.05 7.98
CA ASP A 100 -10.29 0.89 8.53
C ASP A 100 -11.20 -0.34 8.75
N LEU A 101 -12.48 -0.15 9.06
CA LEU A 101 -13.44 -1.23 9.27
C LEU A 101 -13.70 -2.06 8.00
N ILE A 102 -13.75 -1.41 6.83
CA ILE A 102 -13.98 -2.11 5.56
C ILE A 102 -12.74 -2.89 5.16
N ALA A 103 -11.56 -2.28 5.29
CA ALA A 103 -10.30 -2.98 5.07
C ALA A 103 -10.13 -4.19 6.02
N LEU A 104 -10.62 -4.06 7.26
CA LEU A 104 -10.61 -5.14 8.23
C LEU A 104 -11.45 -6.35 7.77
N ASP A 105 -12.67 -6.10 7.30
CA ASP A 105 -13.58 -7.15 6.82
C ASP A 105 -13.05 -7.83 5.54
N VAL A 106 -12.47 -7.05 4.63
CA VAL A 106 -11.78 -7.56 3.44
C VAL A 106 -10.61 -8.47 3.85
N THR A 107 -9.78 -8.03 4.81
CA THR A 107 -8.66 -8.83 5.32
C THR A 107 -9.15 -10.14 5.95
N ALA A 108 -10.23 -10.08 6.72
CA ALA A 108 -10.83 -11.24 7.36
C ALA A 108 -11.31 -12.27 6.33
N THR A 109 -11.97 -11.80 5.27
CA THR A 109 -12.48 -12.64 4.19
C THR A 109 -11.33 -13.28 3.40
N LEU A 110 -10.30 -12.50 3.04
CA LEU A 110 -9.10 -13.02 2.37
C LEU A 110 -8.38 -14.09 3.21
N TRP A 111 -8.29 -13.89 4.52
CA TRP A 111 -7.69 -14.88 5.42
C TRP A 111 -8.49 -16.18 5.50
N LYS A 112 -9.83 -16.09 5.58
CA LYS A 112 -10.71 -17.27 5.56
C LYS A 112 -10.55 -18.05 4.25
N ASN A 113 -10.52 -17.36 3.11
CA ASN A 113 -10.33 -17.98 1.81
C ASN A 113 -8.95 -18.65 1.68
N TYR A 114 -7.89 -18.01 2.18
CA TYR A 114 -6.55 -18.60 2.22
C TYR A 114 -6.51 -19.89 3.05
N ARG A 115 -7.16 -19.90 4.22
CA ARG A 115 -7.27 -21.11 5.04
C ARG A 115 -8.01 -22.23 4.30
N GLN A 116 -9.12 -21.89 3.66
CA GLN A 116 -9.91 -22.86 2.91
C GLN A 116 -9.10 -23.47 1.75
N ALA A 117 -8.40 -22.64 0.98
CA ALA A 117 -7.53 -23.10 -0.12
C ALA A 117 -6.41 -24.02 0.37
N LYS A 118 -5.80 -23.72 1.54
CA LYS A 118 -4.78 -24.57 2.16
C LYS A 118 -5.33 -25.93 2.57
N ILE A 119 -6.54 -25.98 3.13
CA ILE A 119 -7.20 -27.23 3.54
C ILE A 119 -7.52 -28.08 2.31
N THR A 120 -8.13 -27.50 1.28
CA THR A 120 -8.51 -28.23 0.06
C THR A 120 -7.29 -28.80 -0.69
N GLY A 121 -6.19 -28.04 -0.80
CA GLY A 121 -4.96 -28.59 -1.40
C GLY A 121 -4.39 -29.77 -0.62
N THR A 122 -4.52 -29.76 0.72
CA THR A 122 -4.08 -30.88 1.56
C THR A 122 -4.99 -32.11 1.37
N GLU A 123 -6.30 -31.92 1.22
CA GLU A 123 -7.24 -33.03 0.97
C GLU A 123 -6.99 -33.71 -0.39
N GLU A 124 -6.68 -32.94 -1.43
CA GLU A 124 -6.34 -33.50 -2.74
C GLU A 124 -5.05 -34.34 -2.71
N ASP A 125 -4.01 -33.85 -2.03
CA ASP A 125 -2.75 -34.59 -1.86
C ASP A 125 -2.97 -35.89 -1.06
N VAL A 126 -3.76 -35.83 0.02
CA VAL A 126 -4.11 -37.03 0.80
C VAL A 126 -4.91 -38.02 -0.04
N ASN A 127 -5.90 -37.57 -0.82
CA ASN A 127 -6.68 -38.44 -1.69
C ASN A 127 -5.82 -39.12 -2.76
N ARG A 128 -4.88 -38.39 -3.37
CA ARG A 128 -3.90 -38.96 -4.31
C ARG A 128 -3.01 -40.01 -3.64
N LEU A 129 -2.54 -39.74 -2.42
CA LEU A 129 -1.76 -40.73 -1.66
C LEU A 129 -2.58 -41.99 -1.37
N LEU A 130 -3.85 -41.83 -0.94
CA LEU A 130 -4.74 -42.97 -0.71
C LEU A 130 -4.98 -43.79 -1.99
N GLU A 131 -5.14 -43.15 -3.15
CA GLU A 131 -5.24 -43.85 -4.43
C GLU A 131 -3.97 -44.65 -4.77
N THR A 132 -2.78 -44.10 -4.52
CA THR A 132 -1.51 -44.81 -4.77
C THR A 132 -1.32 -46.01 -3.85
N VAL A 133 -1.69 -45.89 -2.56
CA VAL A 133 -1.63 -46.99 -1.59
C VAL A 133 -2.64 -48.07 -1.94
N ASN A 134 -3.87 -47.69 -2.30
CA ASN A 134 -4.91 -48.65 -2.67
C ASN A 134 -4.54 -49.44 -3.95
N ARG A 135 -3.95 -48.77 -4.94
CA ARG A 135 -3.38 -49.43 -6.12
C ARG A 135 -2.22 -50.37 -5.78
N GLY A 136 -1.31 -49.97 -4.89
CA GLY A 136 -0.19 -50.80 -4.45
C GLY A 136 -0.63 -52.05 -3.69
N SER A 137 -1.69 -51.95 -2.88
CA SER A 137 -2.23 -53.07 -2.11
C SER A 137 -3.01 -54.09 -2.94
N SER A 138 -3.40 -53.75 -4.18
CA SER A 138 -4.10 -54.66 -5.10
C SER A 138 -3.17 -55.52 -5.96
N VAL A 139 -1.85 -55.32 -5.86
CA VAL A 139 -0.82 -56.01 -6.66
C VAL A 139 -0.04 -57.05 -5.84
N VAL A 140 -0.40 -57.26 -4.56
CA VAL A 140 0.18 -58.29 -3.67
C VAL A 140 -0.86 -59.35 -3.33
#